data_AF-A0A9E2ZJM3-F1
#
_entry.id   AF-A0A9E2ZJM3-F1
#
_cell.length_a   1.000
_cell.length_b   1.000
_cell.length_c   1.000
_cell.angle_alpha   90.00
_cell.angle_beta   90.00
_cell.angle_gamma   90.00
#
_symmetry.space_group_name_H-M   'P 1'
#
loop_
_entity.id
_entity.type
_entity.pdbx_description
1 polymer ?
#
loop_
_entity_poly.entity_id
_entity_poly.type
_entity_poly.pdbx_seq_one_letter_code
_entity_poly.pdbx_strand_id
1 'polypeptide(L)' 'MPIVIEKVDDMYRARVSPPHGGGEPWSTVEPLPRDGLIEALRALGCHQTDIGDAFFAADPGWVD' A
#
# COMPACT_ATOMS: atom_id res chain seq x y z
N MET A 1 11.81 -4.13 0.75
CA MET A 1 10.69 -3.53 -0.01
C MET A 1 10.18 -2.34 0.78
N PRO A 2 10.00 -1.19 0.14
CA PRO A 2 9.74 0.07 0.83
C PRO A 2 8.26 0.30 1.15
N ILE A 3 7.36 -0.51 0.56
CA ILE A 3 5.93 -0.55 0.86
C ILE A 3 5.63 -1.89 1.53
N VAL A 4 4.94 -1.84 2.67
CA VAL A 4 4.43 -3.01 3.38
C VAL A 4 2.93 -2.85 3.49
N ILE A 5 2.17 -3.79 2.91
CA ILE A 5 0.71 -3.84 3.00
C ILE A 5 0.33 -5.02 3.91
N GLU A 6 -0.72 -4.84 4.70
CA GLU A 6 -1.31 -5.86 5.55
C GLU A 6 -2.82 -5.86 5.34
N LYS A 7 -3.39 -7.04 5.06
CA LYS A 7 -4.84 -7.20 4.97
C LYS A 7 -5.44 -7.31 6.37
N VAL A 8 -6.47 -6.51 6.64
CA VAL A 8 -7.23 -6.50 7.89
C VAL A 8 -8.70 -6.68 7.50
N ASP A 9 -9.22 -7.89 7.68
CA ASP A 9 -10.53 -8.31 7.17
C ASP A 9 -10.64 -8.08 5.65
N ASP A 10 -11.59 -7.25 5.20
CA ASP A 10 -11.78 -6.86 3.79
C ASP A 10 -11.08 -5.53 3.41
N MET A 11 -10.23 -5.02 4.30
CA MET A 11 -9.52 -3.75 4.13
C MET A 11 -8.00 -3.94 4.24
N TYR A 12 -7.25 -2.85 4.05
CA TYR A 12 -5.79 -2.88 3.98
C TYR A 12 -5.17 -1.73 4.80
N ARG A 13 -4.07 -2.04 5.48
CA ARG A 13 -3.17 -1.05 6.06
C ARG A 13 -1.87 -1.03 5.29
N ALA A 14 -1.22 0.12 5.22
CA ALA A 14 0.08 0.23 4.59
C ALA A 14 1.07 1.06 5.40
N ARG A 15 2.35 0.74 5.23
CA ARG A 15 3.51 1.50 5.69
C ARG A 15 4.47 1.70 4.52
N VAL A 16 4.93 2.93 4.33
CA VAL A 16 5.91 3.32 3.32
C VAL A 16 7.12 3.91 4.03
N SER A 17 8.31 3.44 3.68
CA SER A 17 9.58 3.94 4.20
C SER A 17 10.39 4.70 3.14
N PRO A 18 11.13 5.75 3.50
CA PRO A 18 12.01 6.46 2.56
C PRO A 18 12.99 5.51 1.84
N PRO A 19 13.34 5.78 0.56
CA PRO A 19 13.03 7.00 -0.20
C PRO A 19 11.65 7.02 -0.86
N HIS A 20 10.82 6.01 -0.63
CA HIS A 20 9.51 5.91 -1.29
C HIS A 20 8.50 6.79 -0.57
N GLY A 21 7.49 7.26 -1.28
CA GLY A 21 6.45 8.09 -0.70
C GLY A 21 6.83 9.57 -0.49
N GLY A 22 7.70 10.13 -1.33
CA GLY A 22 8.10 11.53 -1.25
C GLY A 22 9.24 11.83 -0.27
N GLY A 23 9.86 10.81 0.31
CA GLY A 23 11.08 10.94 1.14
C GLY A 23 10.83 10.97 2.65
N GLU A 24 9.58 10.93 3.10
CA GLU A 24 9.20 10.81 4.50
C GLU A 24 8.48 9.47 4.77
N PRO A 25 8.60 8.90 5.99
CA PRO A 25 7.83 7.72 6.35
C PRO A 25 6.33 8.04 6.37
N TRP A 26 5.53 7.15 5.80
CA TRP A 26 4.08 7.30 5.74
C TRP A 26 3.37 6.01 6.15
N SER A 27 2.19 6.13 6.75
CA SER A 27 1.35 4.98 7.07
C SER A 27 -0.12 5.35 7.12
N THR A 28 -0.99 4.39 6.83
CA THR A 28 -2.44 4.53 7.04
C THR A 28 -2.77 4.56 8.53
N VAL A 29 -3.57 5.55 8.97
CA VAL A 29 -4.07 5.62 10.36
C VAL A 29 -5.14 4.55 10.62
N GLU A 30 -6.02 4.32 9.65
CA GLU A 30 -7.10 3.32 9.69
C GLU A 30 -7.01 2.41 8.45
N PRO A 31 -7.54 1.18 8.49
CA PRO A 31 -7.66 0.35 7.30
C PRO A 31 -8.45 1.06 6.20
N LEU A 32 -7.96 0.98 4.97
CA LEU A 32 -8.61 1.55 3.79
C LEU A 32 -9.10 0.42 2.87
N PRO A 33 -10.19 0.64 2.10
CA PRO A 33 -10.53 -0.27 1.01
C PRO A 33 -9.40 -0.29 -0.02
N ARG A 34 -9.29 -1.40 -0.78
CA ARG A 34 -8.26 -1.64 -1.82
C ARG A 34 -8.00 -0.40 -2.67
N ASP A 35 -9.06 0.12 -3.29
CA ASP A 35 -8.95 1.20 -4.26
C ASP A 35 -8.51 2.51 -3.58
N GLY A 36 -9.02 2.79 -2.38
CA GLY A 36 -8.61 3.96 -1.59
C GLY A 36 -7.14 3.89 -1.16
N LEU A 37 -6.63 2.70 -0.84
CA LEU A 37 -5.22 2.52 -0.54
C LEU A 37 -4.33 2.69 -1.78
N ILE A 38 -4.75 2.19 -2.94
CA ILE A 38 -4.04 2.38 -4.22
C ILE A 38 -3.94 3.86 -4.55
N GLU A 39 -5.04 4.62 -4.42
CA GLU A 39 -5.05 6.06 -4.65
C GLU A 39 -4.09 6.80 -3.71
N ALA A 40 -4.11 6.47 -2.41
CA ALA A 40 -3.22 7.06 -1.42
C ALA A 40 -1.73 6.80 -1.75
N LEU A 41 -1.37 5.55 -2.08
CA LEU A 41 0.00 5.18 -2.44
C LEU A 41 0.45 5.87 -3.73
N ARG A 42 -0.42 6.00 -4.72
CA ARG A 42 -0.11 6.75 -5.96
C ARG A 42 0.08 8.24 -5.70
N ALA A 43 -0.72 8.84 -4.81
CA ALA A 43 -0.60 10.24 -4.43
C ALA A 43 0.74 10.53 -3.71
N LEU A 44 1.29 9.55 -3.01
CA LEU A 44 2.63 9.62 -2.40
C LEU A 44 3.77 9.44 -3.43
N GLY A 45 3.45 9.11 -4.68
CA GLY A 45 4.43 8.87 -5.73
C GLY A 45 4.99 7.44 -5.75
N CYS A 46 4.35 6.47 -5.10
CA CYS A 46 4.73 5.07 -5.22
C CYS A 46 4.41 4.54 -6.64
N HIS A 47 5.30 3.70 -7.18
CA HIS A 47 5.10 3.11 -8.49
C HIS A 47 4.04 2.00 -8.46
N GLN A 48 3.29 1.89 -9.55
CA GLN A 48 2.20 0.91 -9.67
C GLN A 48 2.69 -0.54 -9.48
N THR A 49 3.89 -0.87 -9.98
CA THR A 49 4.48 -2.20 -9.83
C THR A 49 4.76 -2.52 -8.36
N ASP A 50 5.40 -1.60 -7.62
CA ASP A 50 5.69 -1.79 -6.19
C ASP A 50 4.41 -1.94 -5.35
N ILE A 51 3.36 -1.19 -5.71
CA ILE A 51 2.04 -1.30 -5.08
C ILE A 51 1.47 -2.70 -5.35
N GLY A 52 1.49 -3.16 -6.61
CA GLY A 52 0.99 -4.47 -6.99
C GLY A 52 1.74 -5.63 -6.31
N ASP A 53 3.08 -5.53 -6.25
CA ASP A 53 3.93 -6.52 -5.58
C ASP A 53 3.62 -6.57 -4.07
N ALA A 54 3.42 -5.41 -3.43
CA ALA A 54 3.06 -5.34 -2.01
C ALA A 54 1.66 -5.88 -1.72
N PHE A 55 0.69 -5.61 -2.60
CA PHE A 55 -0.65 -6.19 -2.48
C PHE A 55 -0.62 -7.70 -2.68
N PHE A 56 0.08 -8.21 -3.70
CA PHE A 56 0.22 -9.64 -3.95
C PHE A 56 0.90 -10.37 -2.79
N ALA A 57 1.90 -9.74 -2.16
CA ALA A 57 2.56 -10.29 -0.97
C ALA A 57 1.63 -10.35 0.26
N ALA A 58 0.73 -9.39 0.42
CA ALA A 58 -0.22 -9.31 1.53
C ALA A 58 -1.47 -10.18 1.32
N ASP A 59 -1.92 -10.29 0.07
CA ASP A 59 -3.13 -10.97 -0.35
C ASP A 59 -2.98 -11.43 -1.81
N PRO A 60 -2.58 -12.69 -2.05
CA PRO A 60 -2.41 -13.20 -3.41
C PRO A 60 -3.69 -13.15 -4.27
N GLY A 61 -4.87 -13.04 -3.65
CA GLY A 61 -6.17 -12.94 -4.31
C GLY A 61 -6.68 -11.50 -4.50
N TRP A 62 -5.84 -10.47 -4.30
CA TRP A 62 -6.29 -9.07 -4.27
C TRP A 62 -6.89 -8.52 -5.57
N VAL A 63 -6.75 -9.24 -6.69
CA VAL A 63 -7.23 -8.85 -8.03
C VAL A 63 -8.59 -9.45 -8.41
N ASP A 64 -9.18 -10.29 -7.57
CA ASP A 64 -10.57 -10.77 -7.74
C ASP A 64 -11.62 -9.67 -7.45
#